data_AF-A0A2V8LZ44-F1
#
_entry.id   AF-A0A2V8LZ44-F1
#
_cell.length_a   1.000
_cell.length_b   1.000
_cell.length_c   1.000
_cell.angle_alpha   90.00
_cell.angle_beta   90.00
_cell.angle_gamma   90.00
#
_symmetry.space_group_name_H-M   'P 1'
#
loop_
_entity.id
_entity.type
_entity.pdbx_description
1 polymer ?
#
loop_
_entity_poly.entity_id
_entity_poly.type
_entity_poly.pdbx_seq_one_letter_code
_entity_poly.pdbx_strand_id
1 'polypeptide(L)'
;MPCPAVSPERGCRSKKRRSENPAANYANDANGAQTKFFDAPRSRHWRNSWLDFWHIMRLNEGGFSMTYRFLVSMCCLAAVIAIPWLPGSSLGQAPAKTWTPPHTPDGQPEIQGTWSFATITPLERPADLAGKEFFTEKEAAEYEKDVVLRNNKDRRDGSAEADVGRAYNDFWWDSGTKVVKTRRTSLVIDPPDGRIPPLTPAARERQAERAAQNRGHEFDGPENRPLPERCLVMQGSGPPILPTAYNNNTQIVQGPGYVAILIEMGHETRVIPLDGRPHLPKDVRLWKGDSRGHWEGETLVVETTNFTNKSAFRGTSENMRLIERFKRMDANTLLYQFTVEDPATFAKPWTVEIPVPKSEGRIFEYACHEGNYGMFGALAGARAEEKKAAANGNKSSK
;
A
#
# COMPACT_ATOMS: atom_id res chain seq x y z
N MET A 1 -8.32 71.06 -6.63
CA MET A 1 -7.42 72.23 -6.77
C MET A 1 -6.22 72.01 -5.85
N PRO A 2 -4.98 72.33 -6.24
CA PRO A 2 -4.27 71.84 -7.43
C PRO A 2 -2.88 71.25 -7.06
N CYS A 3 -2.26 70.53 -8.00
CA CYS A 3 -0.81 70.33 -8.03
C CYS A 3 -0.08 71.68 -8.14
N PRO A 4 1.21 71.71 -7.78
CA PRO A 4 2.16 72.46 -8.60
C PRO A 4 3.27 71.55 -9.11
N ALA A 5 3.48 71.62 -10.42
CA ALA A 5 4.69 71.21 -11.11
C ALA A 5 5.68 72.38 -11.13
N VAL A 6 6.96 72.11 -10.85
CA VAL A 6 8.10 72.91 -11.33
C VAL A 6 9.23 71.94 -11.70
N SER A 7 9.77 72.11 -12.90
CA SER A 7 10.87 71.37 -13.57
C SER A 7 12.11 72.31 -13.68
N PRO A 8 13.27 71.98 -14.28
CA PRO A 8 14.09 70.75 -14.34
C PRO A 8 15.58 71.03 -13.92
N GLU A 9 16.44 70.03 -14.16
CA GLU A 9 17.92 70.09 -14.34
C GLU A 9 18.83 69.85 -13.11
N ARG A 10 19.36 68.62 -13.02
CA ARG A 10 20.80 68.35 -13.11
C ARG A 10 21.13 66.85 -13.17
N GLY A 11 21.78 66.45 -14.27
CA GLY A 11 22.93 65.55 -14.25
C GLY A 11 22.69 64.04 -14.10
N CYS A 12 22.73 63.34 -15.23
CA CYS A 12 23.04 61.91 -15.34
C CYS A 12 24.23 61.49 -14.45
N ARG A 13 24.04 60.45 -13.62
CA ARG A 13 25.06 59.42 -13.37
C ARG A 13 24.39 58.06 -13.13
N SER A 14 24.73 57.12 -14.00
CA SER A 14 24.29 55.74 -13.97
C SER A 14 24.88 54.99 -12.76
N LYS A 15 24.00 54.40 -11.95
CA LYS A 15 24.34 53.24 -11.12
C LYS A 15 23.25 52.19 -11.30
N LYS A 16 23.60 51.10 -11.98
CA LYS A 16 22.82 49.85 -12.04
C LYS A 16 22.51 49.42 -10.60
N ARG A 17 21.27 49.55 -10.15
CA ARG A 17 20.76 48.75 -9.03
C ARG A 17 20.40 47.38 -9.58
N ARG A 18 21.13 46.34 -9.16
CA ARG A 18 20.61 44.97 -9.18
C ARG A 18 19.39 44.95 -8.27
N SER A 19 18.24 44.53 -8.79
CA SER A 19 17.10 44.13 -7.98
C SER A 19 17.46 42.84 -7.27
N GLU A 20 17.63 42.90 -5.95
CA GLU A 20 17.72 41.73 -5.09
C GLU A 20 16.34 41.06 -5.04
N ASN A 21 16.31 39.77 -5.37
CA ASN A 21 15.15 38.90 -5.29
C ASN A 21 15.09 38.36 -3.84
N PRO A 22 14.00 38.53 -3.07
CA PRO A 22 13.96 38.14 -1.65
C PRO A 22 13.81 36.63 -1.40
N ALA A 23 14.06 35.77 -2.40
CA ALA A 23 13.85 34.32 -2.31
C ALA A 23 15.12 33.49 -2.02
N ALA A 24 16.20 34.10 -1.53
CA ALA A 24 17.50 33.42 -1.35
C ALA A 24 17.96 33.22 0.11
N ASN A 25 17.14 33.54 1.13
CA ASN A 25 17.56 33.55 2.53
C ASN A 25 16.90 32.50 3.45
N TYR A 26 16.32 31.42 2.92
CA TYR A 26 15.79 30.31 3.74
C TYR A 26 16.32 28.93 3.32
N ALA A 27 17.61 28.86 2.96
CA ALA A 27 18.28 27.59 2.71
C ALA A 27 19.74 27.69 3.14
N ASN A 28 19.99 27.84 4.44
CA ASN A 28 21.28 27.59 5.09
C ASN A 28 21.11 27.74 6.61
N ASP A 29 20.63 26.71 7.30
CA ASP A 29 20.80 26.59 8.77
C ASP A 29 20.55 25.17 9.31
N ALA A 30 20.98 24.14 8.57
CA ALA A 30 20.90 22.75 9.05
C ALA A 30 22.14 21.89 8.73
N ASN A 31 23.28 22.49 8.41
CA ASN A 31 24.55 21.77 8.12
C ASN A 31 25.70 22.20 9.06
N GLY A 32 25.38 22.53 10.31
CA GLY A 32 26.31 23.13 11.25
C GLY A 32 26.58 22.31 12.52
N ALA A 33 26.51 20.97 12.51
CA ALA A 33 26.85 20.18 13.70
C ALA A 33 27.15 18.69 13.41
N GLN A 34 28.07 18.34 12.51
CA GLN A 34 28.56 16.94 12.48
C GLN A 34 29.92 16.70 11.81
N THR A 35 30.84 17.66 11.89
CA THR A 35 32.23 17.44 11.45
C THR A 35 33.19 17.87 12.53
N LYS A 36 33.50 16.93 13.43
CA LYS A 36 34.74 16.87 14.22
C LYS A 36 34.71 15.56 14.99
N PHE A 37 35.37 14.54 14.47
CA PHE A 37 36.13 13.52 15.20
C PHE A 37 36.44 12.40 14.20
N PHE A 38 37.69 12.38 13.73
CA PHE A 38 38.56 11.24 13.45
C PHE A 38 39.52 11.57 12.31
N ASP A 39 40.70 12.05 12.70
CA ASP A 39 41.90 12.06 11.87
C ASP A 39 42.95 11.12 12.48
N ALA A 40 43.32 10.11 11.68
CA ALA A 40 44.63 9.44 11.54
C ALA A 40 45.20 8.50 12.65
N PRO A 41 46.20 7.61 12.36
CA PRO A 41 46.82 7.26 11.08
C PRO A 41 46.95 5.74 10.76
N ARG A 42 47.30 5.46 9.49
CA ARG A 42 47.74 4.15 8.96
C ARG A 42 49.14 3.75 9.43
N SER A 43 49.38 2.44 9.63
CA SER A 43 50.70 1.84 9.51
C SER A 43 50.65 0.41 8.92
N ARG A 44 51.66 0.11 8.11
CA ARG A 44 51.87 -1.10 7.29
C ARG A 44 52.38 -2.32 8.09
N HIS A 45 52.29 -3.46 7.41
CA HIS A 45 53.01 -4.73 7.53
C HIS A 45 52.43 -5.75 8.52
N TRP A 46 52.07 -6.94 8.04
CA TRP A 46 52.80 -8.20 8.25
C TRP A 46 52.30 -9.27 7.26
N ARG A 47 53.21 -10.18 6.89
CA ARG A 47 53.10 -11.20 5.85
C ARG A 47 52.58 -12.55 6.41
N ASN A 48 52.17 -13.39 5.45
CA ASN A 48 52.26 -14.86 5.38
C ASN A 48 51.09 -15.73 5.88
N SER A 49 50.61 -16.53 4.92
CA SER A 49 50.25 -17.96 4.93
C SER A 49 49.30 -18.46 6.03
N TRP A 50 48.32 -19.32 5.77
CA TRP A 50 48.48 -20.70 5.30
C TRP A 50 47.18 -21.18 4.64
N LEU A 51 47.29 -21.62 3.40
CA LEU A 51 46.41 -22.60 2.76
C LEU A 51 47.01 -23.98 3.04
N ASP A 52 46.18 -24.98 3.32
CA ASP A 52 46.34 -26.38 2.88
C ASP A 52 45.44 -27.30 3.70
N PHE A 53 44.36 -27.78 3.11
CA PHE A 53 43.66 -28.98 3.57
C PHE A 53 43.03 -29.66 2.36
N TRP A 54 43.80 -30.50 1.64
CA TRP A 54 43.27 -31.59 0.83
C TRP A 54 44.36 -32.65 0.55
N HIS A 55 44.01 -33.91 0.80
CA HIS A 55 44.63 -35.17 0.37
C HIS A 55 45.93 -35.66 1.05
N ILE A 56 45.83 -36.83 1.70
CA ILE A 56 46.52 -38.10 1.37
C ILE A 56 46.34 -39.08 2.54
N MET A 57 45.71 -40.24 2.30
CA MET A 57 46.34 -41.54 2.58
C MET A 57 45.47 -42.68 2.03
N ARG A 58 46.05 -43.39 1.07
CA ARG A 58 45.58 -44.64 0.48
C ARG A 58 46.55 -45.75 0.92
N LEU A 59 45.99 -46.91 1.22
CA LEU A 59 46.56 -48.27 1.19
C LEU A 59 47.59 -48.65 2.26
N ASN A 60 47.22 -49.62 3.09
CA ASN A 60 48.12 -50.73 3.42
C ASN A 60 47.33 -52.04 3.43
N GLU A 61 47.87 -53.04 2.73
CA GLU A 61 47.37 -54.41 2.63
C GLU A 61 47.83 -55.23 3.85
N GLY A 62 47.03 -56.22 4.27
CA GLY A 62 47.43 -57.17 5.31
C GLY A 62 46.24 -57.93 5.89
N GLY A 63 46.13 -59.20 5.54
CA GLY A 63 44.99 -60.08 5.86
C GLY A 63 44.79 -60.32 7.35
N PHE A 64 43.53 -60.54 7.73
CA PHE A 64 43.14 -61.02 9.05
C PHE A 64 42.53 -62.42 8.97
N SER A 65 43.23 -63.35 9.62
CA SER A 65 42.77 -64.68 10.02
C SER A 65 41.56 -64.57 10.96
N MET A 66 40.51 -65.34 10.65
CA MET A 66 39.32 -65.50 11.48
C MET A 66 39.65 -66.21 12.79
N THR A 67 39.44 -65.54 13.93
CA THR A 67 39.30 -66.22 15.22
C THR A 67 38.23 -65.55 16.09
N TYR A 68 37.18 -66.32 16.38
CA TYR A 68 36.33 -66.29 17.58
C TYR A 68 35.77 -64.94 18.12
N ARG A 69 35.62 -63.91 17.30
CA ARG A 69 34.87 -62.69 17.67
C ARG A 69 33.67 -62.35 16.76
N PHE A 70 33.45 -63.12 15.69
CA PHE A 70 32.35 -62.90 14.75
C PHE A 70 31.00 -63.49 15.19
N LEU A 71 30.98 -64.41 16.16
CA LEU A 71 29.74 -65.06 16.61
C LEU A 71 28.97 -64.28 17.69
N VAL A 72 29.57 -63.27 18.31
CA VAL A 72 28.86 -62.43 19.31
C VAL A 72 28.12 -61.25 18.65
N SER A 73 28.58 -60.76 17.49
CA SER A 73 27.88 -59.68 16.76
C SER A 73 26.62 -60.15 16.00
N MET A 74 26.46 -61.44 15.73
CA MET A 74 25.25 -61.95 15.04
C MET A 74 24.04 -62.21 15.96
N CYS A 75 24.21 -62.15 17.29
CA CYS A 75 23.09 -62.27 18.22
C CYS A 75 22.45 -60.92 18.59
N CYS A 76 23.17 -59.80 18.42
CA CYS A 76 22.59 -58.47 18.66
C CYS A 76 21.78 -57.94 17.46
N LEU A 77 21.97 -58.50 16.25
CA LEU A 77 21.23 -58.07 15.05
C LEU A 77 19.88 -58.81 14.87
N ALA A 78 19.65 -59.92 15.57
CA ALA A 78 18.39 -60.68 15.51
C ALA A 78 17.36 -60.24 16.58
N ALA A 79 17.73 -59.38 17.53
CA ALA A 79 16.82 -58.85 18.55
C ALA A 79 16.19 -57.49 18.19
N VAL A 80 16.44 -56.96 16.99
CA VAL A 80 15.89 -55.67 16.52
C VAL A 80 14.70 -55.84 15.54
N ILE A 81 14.34 -57.07 15.15
CA ILE A 81 13.23 -57.35 14.20
C ILE A 81 12.04 -58.05 14.89
N ALA A 82 11.68 -57.60 16.09
CA ALA A 82 10.45 -58.02 16.75
C ALA A 82 9.88 -56.91 17.66
N ILE A 83 9.61 -55.74 17.07
CA ILE A 83 8.71 -54.76 17.70
C ILE A 83 7.36 -54.93 17.01
N PRO A 84 6.30 -55.38 17.70
CA PRO A 84 4.96 -55.34 17.14
C PRO A 84 4.61 -53.88 16.86
N TRP A 85 4.00 -53.64 15.70
CA TRP A 85 3.45 -52.35 15.30
C TRP A 85 2.52 -51.81 16.39
N LEU A 86 3.06 -50.98 17.27
CA LEU A 86 2.29 -50.04 18.07
C LEU A 86 2.00 -48.85 17.15
N PRO A 87 0.73 -48.42 16.97
CA PRO A 87 0.46 -47.16 16.31
C PRO A 87 1.26 -46.08 17.06
N GLY A 88 2.17 -45.43 16.34
CA GLY A 88 3.01 -44.39 16.91
C GLY A 88 2.10 -43.37 17.57
N SER A 89 2.17 -43.29 18.90
CA SER A 89 1.64 -42.16 19.64
C SER A 89 2.32 -40.94 19.06
N SER A 90 1.59 -40.18 18.23
CA SER A 90 1.98 -38.83 17.88
C SER A 90 2.27 -38.15 19.21
N LEU A 91 3.52 -37.72 19.44
CA LEU A 91 3.79 -36.72 20.44
C LEU A 91 2.92 -35.53 20.04
N GLY A 92 1.75 -35.43 20.69
CA GLY A 92 0.82 -34.36 20.44
C GLY A 92 1.59 -33.08 20.62
N GLN A 93 1.73 -32.30 19.54
CA GLN A 93 1.99 -30.89 19.69
C GLN A 93 0.97 -30.41 20.71
N ALA A 94 1.44 -29.91 21.86
CA ALA A 94 0.56 -29.29 22.83
C ALA A 94 -0.35 -28.34 22.04
N PRO A 95 -1.69 -28.43 22.18
CA PRO A 95 -2.60 -27.61 21.40
C PRO A 95 -2.13 -26.17 21.56
N ALA A 96 -1.79 -25.53 20.44
CA ALA A 96 -1.40 -24.14 20.45
C ALA A 96 -2.47 -23.39 21.24
N LYS A 97 -2.08 -22.66 22.31
CA LYS A 97 -3.01 -21.92 23.15
C LYS A 97 -3.95 -21.15 22.23
N THR A 98 -5.23 -21.51 22.25
CA THR A 98 -6.23 -20.87 21.41
C THR A 98 -6.30 -19.41 21.85
N TRP A 99 -5.81 -18.51 21.01
CA TRP A 99 -5.89 -17.09 21.28
C TRP A 99 -7.36 -16.70 21.35
N THR A 100 -7.74 -16.08 22.47
CA THR A 100 -9.09 -15.56 22.68
C THR A 100 -9.03 -14.05 22.42
N PRO A 101 -9.81 -13.52 21.46
CA PRO A 101 -9.92 -12.09 21.26
C PRO A 101 -10.34 -11.39 22.55
N PRO A 102 -9.79 -10.20 22.85
CA PRO A 102 -10.41 -9.35 23.86
C PRO A 102 -11.81 -8.93 23.40
N HIS A 103 -12.66 -8.59 24.36
CA HIS A 103 -13.98 -8.02 24.12
C HIS A 103 -14.06 -6.63 24.74
N THR A 104 -14.83 -5.75 24.11
CA THR A 104 -15.15 -4.41 24.61
C THR A 104 -15.99 -4.51 25.90
N PRO A 105 -16.13 -3.41 26.67
CA PRO A 105 -16.95 -3.41 27.89
C PRO A 105 -18.43 -3.81 27.69
N ASP A 106 -18.97 -3.63 26.48
CA ASP A 106 -20.31 -4.07 26.06
C ASP A 106 -20.34 -5.49 25.47
N GLY A 107 -19.24 -6.25 25.59
CA GLY A 107 -19.15 -7.67 25.28
C GLY A 107 -18.96 -8.00 23.80
N GLN A 108 -18.69 -7.02 22.93
CA GLN A 108 -18.43 -7.24 21.51
C GLN A 108 -16.96 -7.59 21.27
N PRO A 109 -16.61 -8.36 20.23
CA PRO A 109 -15.22 -8.61 19.87
C PRO A 109 -14.45 -7.29 19.67
N GLU A 110 -13.28 -7.16 20.29
CA GLU A 110 -12.50 -5.94 20.24
C GLU A 110 -11.55 -5.94 19.03
N ILE A 111 -11.93 -5.15 18.02
CA ILE A 111 -11.17 -4.86 16.81
C ILE A 111 -10.55 -3.45 16.81
N GLN A 112 -10.71 -2.69 17.90
CA GLN A 112 -10.15 -1.35 18.05
C GLN A 112 -8.63 -1.34 17.87
N GLY A 113 -8.12 -0.23 17.33
CA GLY A 113 -6.70 0.01 17.17
C GLY A 113 -6.37 0.78 15.91
N THR A 114 -5.08 1.08 15.75
CA THR A 114 -4.51 1.61 14.51
C THR A 114 -3.89 0.46 13.73
N TRP A 115 -4.22 0.37 12.44
CA TRP A 115 -3.84 -0.71 11.54
C TRP A 115 -3.18 -0.12 10.29
N SER A 116 -2.06 -0.68 9.85
CA SER A 116 -1.37 -0.20 8.64
C SER A 116 -1.65 -1.15 7.47
N PHE A 117 -2.26 -0.62 6.41
CA PHE A 117 -2.52 -1.34 5.17
C PHE A 117 -1.30 -1.42 4.25
N ALA A 118 -0.16 -0.83 4.63
CA ALA A 118 1.03 -0.80 3.80
C ALA A 118 1.54 -2.22 3.49
N THR A 119 1.60 -2.56 2.20
CA THR A 119 2.08 -3.86 1.72
C THR A 119 2.48 -3.76 0.26
N ILE A 120 3.54 -4.48 -0.11
CA ILE A 120 3.96 -4.62 -1.50
C ILE A 120 3.31 -5.83 -2.20
N THR A 121 2.44 -6.57 -1.51
CA THR A 121 1.63 -7.60 -2.17
C THR A 121 0.70 -6.93 -3.18
N PRO A 122 0.76 -7.28 -4.47
CA PRO A 122 -0.06 -6.64 -5.48
C PRO A 122 -1.54 -7.03 -5.30
N LEU A 123 -2.45 -6.15 -5.72
CA LEU A 123 -3.89 -6.45 -5.68
C LEU A 123 -4.21 -7.70 -6.50
N GLU A 124 -3.72 -7.75 -7.74
CA GLU A 124 -3.93 -8.87 -8.68
C GLU A 124 -2.63 -9.63 -8.91
N ARG A 125 -2.73 -10.94 -9.11
CA ARG A 125 -1.58 -11.82 -9.31
C ARG A 125 -0.84 -11.47 -10.61
N PRO A 126 0.46 -11.14 -10.54
CA PRO A 126 1.30 -10.93 -11.71
C PRO A 126 1.28 -12.13 -12.66
N ALA A 127 1.44 -11.89 -13.96
CA ALA A 127 1.32 -12.94 -14.98
C ALA A 127 2.44 -14.00 -14.89
N ASP A 128 3.64 -13.57 -14.50
CA ASP A 128 4.81 -14.40 -14.22
C ASP A 128 4.65 -15.27 -12.96
N LEU A 129 3.66 -14.97 -12.11
CA LEU A 129 3.30 -15.76 -10.93
C LEU A 129 2.01 -16.56 -11.12
N ALA A 130 1.52 -16.72 -12.36
CA ALA A 130 0.33 -17.50 -12.64
C ALA A 130 0.42 -18.93 -12.04
N GLY A 131 -0.64 -19.36 -11.36
CA GLY A 131 -0.69 -20.66 -10.66
C GLY A 131 0.11 -20.74 -9.36
N LYS A 132 0.86 -19.69 -8.99
CA LYS A 132 1.62 -19.63 -7.74
C LYS A 132 0.88 -18.77 -6.72
N GLU A 133 0.04 -19.40 -5.92
CA GLU A 133 -0.77 -18.67 -4.92
C GLU A 133 0.08 -18.11 -3.77
N PHE A 134 1.10 -18.84 -3.33
CA PHE A 134 1.95 -18.47 -2.20
C PHE A 134 3.43 -18.49 -2.57
N PHE A 135 4.18 -17.56 -2.01
CA PHE A 135 5.64 -17.61 -1.97
C PHE A 135 6.12 -18.52 -0.83
N THR A 136 7.21 -19.25 -1.08
CA THR A 136 8.08 -19.73 0.00
C THR A 136 8.71 -18.53 0.74
N GLU A 137 9.28 -18.75 1.92
CA GLU A 137 9.92 -17.66 2.69
C GLU A 137 11.07 -17.02 1.94
N LYS A 138 11.87 -17.85 1.25
CA LYS A 138 12.99 -17.40 0.43
C LYS A 138 12.50 -16.53 -0.73
N GLU A 139 11.49 -16.99 -1.46
CA GLU A 139 10.94 -16.25 -2.59
C GLU A 139 10.28 -14.94 -2.17
N ALA A 140 9.59 -14.93 -1.02
CA ALA A 140 9.04 -13.71 -0.45
C ALA A 140 10.16 -12.71 -0.14
N ALA A 141 11.24 -13.15 0.52
CA ALA A 141 12.37 -12.27 0.84
C ALA A 141 13.08 -11.73 -0.43
N GLU A 142 13.22 -12.57 -1.46
CA GLU A 142 13.78 -12.15 -2.75
C GLU A 142 12.87 -11.15 -3.46
N TYR A 143 11.56 -11.40 -3.49
CA TYR A 143 10.56 -10.49 -4.03
C TYR A 143 10.56 -9.15 -3.29
N GLU A 144 10.55 -9.17 -1.96
CA GLU A 144 10.60 -7.96 -1.13
C GLU A 144 11.81 -7.09 -1.46
N LYS A 145 13.00 -7.72 -1.54
CA LYS A 145 14.23 -7.02 -1.91
C LYS A 145 14.16 -6.42 -3.32
N ASP A 146 13.67 -7.18 -4.30
CA ASP A 146 13.52 -6.69 -5.67
C ASP A 146 12.56 -5.50 -5.75
N VAL A 147 11.37 -5.61 -5.15
CA VAL A 147 10.36 -4.56 -5.20
C VAL A 147 10.85 -3.27 -4.53
N VAL A 148 11.51 -3.36 -3.37
CA VAL A 148 12.09 -2.18 -2.71
C VAL A 148 13.12 -1.48 -3.59
N LEU A 149 14.01 -2.23 -4.24
CA LEU A 149 15.00 -1.66 -5.15
C LEU A 149 14.39 -1.07 -6.43
N ARG A 150 13.35 -1.71 -6.96
CA ARG A 150 12.65 -1.29 -8.16
C ARG A 150 11.79 -0.04 -7.92
N ASN A 151 11.16 0.06 -6.74
CA ASN A 151 10.29 1.16 -6.40
C ASN A 151 11.04 2.40 -5.86
N ASN A 152 12.33 2.26 -5.51
CA ASN A 152 13.16 3.33 -4.97
C ASN A 152 13.10 4.62 -5.81
N LYS A 153 12.51 5.66 -5.23
CA LYS A 153 12.31 6.98 -5.88
C LYS A 153 13.53 7.89 -5.84
N ASP A 154 14.57 7.55 -5.08
CA ASP A 154 15.83 8.30 -5.03
C ASP A 154 16.78 7.96 -6.19
N ARG A 155 16.44 6.96 -7.00
CA ARG A 155 17.18 6.65 -8.21
C ARG A 155 17.12 7.84 -9.18
N ARG A 156 18.27 8.16 -9.80
CA ARG A 156 18.43 9.22 -10.80
C ARG A 156 18.90 8.65 -12.14
N ASP A 157 18.33 7.50 -12.50
CA ASP A 157 18.59 6.78 -13.74
C ASP A 157 17.46 6.98 -14.76
N GLY A 158 17.79 7.18 -16.03
CA GLY A 158 16.78 7.36 -17.09
C GLY A 158 16.64 8.80 -17.56
N SER A 159 15.48 9.12 -18.15
CA SER A 159 15.22 10.42 -18.76
C SER A 159 14.86 11.49 -17.73
N ALA A 160 14.91 12.76 -18.13
CA ALA A 160 14.38 13.86 -17.33
C ALA A 160 12.91 13.65 -16.95
N GLU A 161 12.11 13.06 -17.85
CA GLU A 161 10.72 12.69 -17.57
C GLU A 161 10.60 11.65 -16.44
N ALA A 162 11.47 10.63 -16.45
CA ALA A 162 11.50 9.62 -15.39
C ALA A 162 11.96 10.20 -14.05
N ASP A 163 12.81 11.22 -14.07
CA ASP A 163 13.22 11.96 -12.88
C ASP A 163 12.06 12.80 -12.31
N VAL A 164 11.35 13.53 -13.16
CA VAL A 164 10.13 14.28 -12.78
C VAL A 164 9.05 13.34 -12.22
N GLY A 165 8.88 12.15 -12.82
CA GLY A 165 7.96 11.12 -12.30
C GLY A 165 8.34 10.55 -10.91
N ARG A 166 9.55 10.84 -10.42
CA ARG A 166 10.07 10.49 -9.09
C ARG A 166 10.40 11.73 -8.26
N ALA A 167 9.70 12.85 -8.52
CA ALA A 167 9.99 14.15 -7.91
C ALA A 167 10.08 14.14 -6.37
N TYR A 168 9.38 13.23 -5.68
CA TYR A 168 9.52 13.03 -4.24
C TYR A 168 10.53 11.94 -3.92
N ASN A 169 11.37 12.21 -2.92
CA ASN A 169 12.32 11.22 -2.39
C ASN A 169 11.60 9.97 -1.84
N ASP A 170 12.32 8.85 -1.78
CA ASP A 170 11.76 7.55 -1.38
C ASP A 170 11.20 7.57 0.06
N PHE A 171 11.83 8.38 0.92
CA PHE A 171 11.48 8.55 2.32
C PHE A 171 10.01 8.92 2.58
N TRP A 172 9.38 9.70 1.69
CA TRP A 172 7.97 10.13 1.86
C TRP A 172 6.95 9.08 1.42
N TRP A 173 7.38 7.98 0.81
CA TRP A 173 6.48 6.92 0.38
C TRP A 173 6.35 5.86 1.48
N ASP A 174 5.11 5.44 1.75
CA ASP A 174 4.76 4.42 2.74
C ASP A 174 3.97 3.30 2.03
N SER A 175 4.51 2.80 0.92
CA SER A 175 3.89 1.68 0.18
C SER A 175 4.08 0.32 0.88
N GLY A 176 4.80 0.30 2.00
CA GLY A 176 5.26 -0.90 2.69
C GLY A 176 6.51 -1.51 2.05
N THR A 177 7.13 -2.46 2.76
CA THR A 177 8.34 -3.17 2.30
C THR A 177 8.20 -4.69 2.36
N LYS A 178 7.05 -5.16 2.85
CA LYS A 178 6.78 -6.58 3.12
C LYS A 178 5.56 -7.05 2.35
N VAL A 179 5.60 -8.31 1.92
CA VAL A 179 4.39 -9.00 1.48
C VAL A 179 3.50 -9.27 2.70
N VAL A 180 2.21 -9.50 2.49
CA VAL A 180 1.29 -9.90 3.57
C VAL A 180 1.79 -11.16 4.30
N LYS A 181 1.43 -11.31 5.59
CA LYS A 181 1.89 -12.41 6.46
C LYS A 181 1.63 -13.81 5.89
N THR A 182 0.57 -13.97 5.11
CA THR A 182 0.23 -15.24 4.43
C THR A 182 1.18 -15.57 3.27
N ARG A 183 2.01 -14.63 2.82
CA ARG A 183 2.91 -14.72 1.66
C ARG A 183 2.19 -15.01 0.34
N ARG A 184 0.91 -14.65 0.24
CA ARG A 184 0.17 -14.72 -1.02
C ARG A 184 0.76 -13.77 -2.05
N THR A 185 0.73 -14.21 -3.30
CA THR A 185 1.21 -13.44 -4.46
C THR A 185 0.18 -12.41 -4.97
N SER A 186 -1.01 -12.37 -4.38
CA SER A 186 -2.09 -11.43 -4.67
C SER A 186 -2.96 -11.14 -3.44
N LEU A 187 -3.55 -9.95 -3.38
CA LEU A 187 -4.58 -9.62 -2.37
C LEU A 187 -5.94 -10.23 -2.71
N VAL A 188 -6.29 -10.33 -4.00
CA VAL A 188 -7.47 -11.09 -4.46
C VAL A 188 -7.26 -12.58 -4.14
N ILE A 189 -8.24 -13.18 -3.46
CA ILE A 189 -8.27 -14.61 -3.08
C ILE A 189 -9.36 -15.39 -3.81
N ASP A 190 -10.42 -14.72 -4.24
CA ASP A 190 -11.48 -15.29 -5.06
C ASP A 190 -11.77 -14.29 -6.19
N PRO A 191 -11.61 -14.67 -7.46
CA PRO A 191 -11.24 -15.99 -7.98
C PRO A 191 -9.84 -16.51 -7.57
N PRO A 192 -9.61 -17.84 -7.54
CA PRO A 192 -8.36 -18.43 -7.08
C PRO A 192 -7.16 -18.13 -7.99
N ASP A 193 -7.39 -17.66 -9.21
CA ASP A 193 -6.33 -17.13 -10.10
C ASP A 193 -5.75 -15.80 -9.59
N GLY A 194 -6.33 -15.23 -8.52
CA GLY A 194 -5.85 -14.04 -7.84
C GLY A 194 -6.06 -12.78 -8.66
N ARG A 195 -7.02 -12.78 -9.60
CA ARG A 195 -7.29 -11.65 -10.50
C ARG A 195 -8.72 -11.19 -10.41
N ILE A 196 -8.94 -9.91 -10.66
CA ILE A 196 -10.28 -9.35 -10.67
C ILE A 196 -10.99 -9.88 -11.93
N PRO A 197 -12.25 -10.37 -11.80
CA PRO A 197 -13.00 -10.87 -12.95
C PRO A 197 -13.07 -9.84 -14.08
N PRO A 198 -13.10 -10.31 -15.34
CA PRO A 198 -13.22 -9.41 -16.47
C PRO A 198 -14.51 -8.59 -16.38
N LEU A 199 -14.41 -7.35 -16.87
CA LEU A 199 -15.57 -6.46 -16.98
C LEU A 199 -16.62 -7.05 -17.94
N THR A 200 -17.89 -6.75 -17.68
CA THR A 200 -18.95 -7.01 -18.67
C THR A 200 -18.80 -6.09 -19.88
N PRO A 201 -19.35 -6.43 -21.06
CA PRO A 201 -19.36 -5.54 -22.21
C PRO A 201 -19.98 -4.16 -21.89
N ALA A 202 -21.13 -4.14 -21.21
CA ALA A 202 -21.79 -2.90 -20.80
C ALA A 202 -20.94 -2.06 -19.83
N ALA A 203 -20.14 -2.71 -18.96
CA ALA A 203 -19.23 -2.01 -18.07
C ALA A 203 -18.05 -1.38 -18.82
N ARG A 204 -17.48 -2.07 -19.81
CA ARG A 204 -16.44 -1.50 -20.68
C ARG A 204 -16.97 -0.29 -21.44
N GLU A 205 -18.17 -0.38 -21.99
CA GLU A 205 -18.83 0.73 -22.69
C GLU A 205 -19.07 1.92 -21.76
N ARG A 206 -19.66 1.69 -20.58
CA ARG A 206 -19.87 2.74 -19.56
C ARG A 206 -18.56 3.43 -19.14
N GLN A 207 -17.48 2.68 -18.98
CA GLN A 207 -16.17 3.25 -18.65
C GLN A 207 -15.58 4.05 -19.83
N ALA A 208 -15.70 3.53 -21.05
CA ALA A 208 -15.26 4.22 -22.25
C ALA A 208 -16.03 5.53 -22.47
N GLU A 209 -17.34 5.54 -22.23
CA GLU A 209 -18.18 6.72 -22.31
C GLU A 209 -17.75 7.78 -21.29
N ARG A 210 -17.57 7.41 -20.02
CA ARG A 210 -17.08 8.32 -18.97
C ARG A 210 -15.72 8.92 -19.34
N ALA A 211 -14.81 8.09 -19.84
CA ALA A 211 -13.50 8.55 -20.27
C ALA A 211 -13.58 9.47 -21.51
N ALA A 212 -14.48 9.19 -22.45
CA ALA A 212 -14.70 10.01 -23.64
C ALA A 212 -15.30 11.38 -23.28
N GLN A 213 -16.25 11.42 -22.34
CA GLN A 213 -16.87 12.67 -21.88
C GLN A 213 -15.86 13.65 -21.28
N ASN A 214 -14.82 13.15 -20.59
CA ASN A 214 -13.80 14.02 -20.00
C ASN A 214 -12.61 14.31 -20.93
N ARG A 215 -12.49 13.59 -22.05
CA ARG A 215 -11.35 13.70 -22.96
C ARG A 215 -11.35 15.07 -23.65
N GLY A 216 -10.28 15.83 -23.50
CA GLY A 216 -10.17 17.20 -23.99
C GLY A 216 -10.88 18.25 -23.13
N HIS A 217 -11.57 17.82 -22.07
CA HIS A 217 -12.29 18.65 -21.11
C HIS A 217 -11.66 18.59 -19.71
N GLU A 218 -10.48 17.97 -19.58
CA GLU A 218 -9.84 17.65 -18.29
C GLU A 218 -9.54 18.89 -17.44
N PHE A 219 -9.54 20.08 -18.03
CA PHE A 219 -9.23 21.35 -17.38
C PHE A 219 -10.30 22.42 -17.60
N ASP A 220 -11.51 22.05 -18.03
CA ASP A 220 -12.59 23.03 -18.24
C ASP A 220 -13.14 23.61 -16.95
N GLY A 221 -13.15 22.81 -15.89
CA GLY A 221 -13.57 23.22 -14.56
C GLY A 221 -13.06 22.28 -13.47
N PRO A 222 -13.24 22.65 -12.19
CA PRO A 222 -12.85 21.81 -11.07
C PRO A 222 -13.60 20.46 -11.05
N GLU A 223 -14.80 20.39 -11.63
CA GLU A 223 -15.58 19.15 -11.74
C GLU A 223 -14.96 18.10 -12.66
N ASN A 224 -14.17 18.52 -13.65
CA ASN A 224 -13.48 17.64 -14.59
C ASN A 224 -12.20 17.02 -14.02
N ARG A 225 -11.79 17.47 -12.82
CA ARG A 225 -10.60 16.98 -12.14
C ARG A 225 -10.89 15.69 -11.37
N PRO A 226 -9.89 14.80 -11.23
CA PRO A 226 -10.00 13.59 -10.40
C PRO A 226 -10.45 13.89 -8.96
N LEU A 227 -11.22 12.97 -8.36
CA LEU A 227 -11.70 13.12 -6.98
C LEU A 227 -10.61 13.36 -5.93
N PRO A 228 -9.42 12.72 -6.02
CA PRO A 228 -8.34 13.00 -5.08
C PRO A 228 -7.84 14.45 -5.15
N GLU A 229 -7.74 15.04 -6.35
CA GLU A 229 -7.35 16.45 -6.51
C GLU A 229 -8.39 17.42 -5.93
N ARG A 230 -9.65 16.97 -5.85
CA ARG A 230 -10.78 17.72 -5.30
C ARG A 230 -11.02 17.47 -3.82
N CYS A 231 -10.22 16.62 -3.18
CA CYS A 231 -10.36 16.26 -1.78
C CYS A 231 -11.72 15.62 -1.41
N LEU A 232 -12.35 14.91 -2.37
CA LEU A 232 -13.69 14.34 -2.16
C LEU A 232 -13.68 12.87 -1.74
N VAL A 233 -12.87 12.06 -2.43
CA VAL A 233 -12.66 10.64 -2.13
C VAL A 233 -11.22 10.33 -2.49
N MET A 234 -10.43 9.95 -1.49
CA MET A 234 -9.04 9.58 -1.71
C MET A 234 -8.95 8.18 -2.30
N GLN A 235 -7.91 7.94 -3.11
CA GLN A 235 -7.67 6.61 -3.66
C GLN A 235 -7.42 5.63 -2.52
N GLY A 236 -8.13 4.50 -2.46
CA GLY A 236 -7.89 3.49 -1.41
C GLY A 236 -8.39 3.84 0.00
N SER A 237 -8.93 5.05 0.23
CA SER A 237 -9.57 5.41 1.51
C SER A 237 -10.96 4.81 1.70
N GLY A 238 -11.36 3.92 0.80
CA GLY A 238 -12.55 3.10 0.91
C GLY A 238 -13.90 3.82 1.12
N PRO A 239 -14.96 3.02 1.31
CA PRO A 239 -14.94 1.56 1.27
C PRO A 239 -14.96 1.00 -0.17
N PRO A 240 -14.23 -0.09 -0.48
CA PRO A 240 -13.33 -0.84 0.40
C PRO A 240 -11.95 -0.18 0.54
N ILE A 241 -11.28 -0.45 1.66
CA ILE A 241 -9.93 0.06 1.94
C ILE A 241 -8.92 -0.75 1.13
N LEU A 242 -8.01 -0.06 0.45
CA LEU A 242 -6.90 -0.69 -0.26
C LEU A 242 -5.59 -0.03 0.11
N PRO A 243 -4.47 -0.78 0.08
CA PRO A 243 -3.13 -0.19 0.20
C PRO A 243 -2.90 0.85 -0.90
N THR A 244 -2.23 1.93 -0.52
CA THR A 244 -1.89 3.07 -1.37
C THR A 244 -0.40 3.38 -1.25
N ALA A 245 0.04 4.46 -1.87
CA ALA A 245 1.46 4.80 -1.91
C ALA A 245 1.97 5.40 -0.59
N TYR A 246 1.10 5.96 0.26
CA TYR A 246 1.44 6.58 1.55
C TYR A 246 0.22 6.78 2.45
N ASN A 247 0.42 7.15 3.73
CA ASN A 247 -0.65 7.38 4.73
C ASN A 247 -1.63 6.19 4.85
N ASN A 248 -1.09 4.97 4.92
CA ASN A 248 -1.86 3.73 4.91
C ASN A 248 -2.46 3.33 6.27
N ASN A 249 -2.44 4.21 7.27
CA ASN A 249 -3.01 3.91 8.58
C ASN A 249 -4.52 4.13 8.63
N THR A 250 -5.19 3.26 9.36
CA THR A 250 -6.61 3.32 9.66
C THR A 250 -6.82 3.08 11.14
N GLN A 251 -7.63 3.91 11.80
CA GLN A 251 -8.00 3.77 13.20
C GLN A 251 -9.44 3.31 13.29
N ILE A 252 -9.64 2.21 14.02
CA ILE A 252 -10.95 1.69 14.35
C ILE A 252 -11.24 2.05 15.81
N VAL A 253 -12.38 2.70 16.02
CA VAL A 253 -12.93 3.02 17.35
C VAL A 253 -14.30 2.36 17.45
N GLN A 254 -14.56 1.70 18.56
CA GLN A 254 -15.82 1.04 18.88
C GLN A 254 -16.49 1.80 20.03
N GLY A 255 -17.79 2.02 19.89
CA GLY A 255 -18.65 2.46 20.97
C GLY A 255 -19.93 1.64 20.98
N PRO A 256 -20.76 1.75 22.03
CA PRO A 256 -22.03 1.04 22.07
C PRO A 256 -22.89 1.34 20.83
N GLY A 257 -23.19 0.30 20.05
CA GLY A 257 -24.02 0.39 18.84
C GLY A 257 -23.35 0.98 17.59
N TYR A 258 -22.05 1.32 17.63
CA TYR A 258 -21.35 1.92 16.50
C TYR A 258 -19.88 1.48 16.38
N VAL A 259 -19.41 1.37 15.14
CA VAL A 259 -17.97 1.35 14.82
C VAL A 259 -17.65 2.57 13.97
N ALA A 260 -16.60 3.31 14.32
CA ALA A 260 -16.05 4.38 13.52
C ALA A 260 -14.70 3.95 12.94
N ILE A 261 -14.50 4.19 11.65
CA ILE A 261 -13.26 3.94 10.93
C ILE A 261 -12.75 5.28 10.41
N LEU A 262 -11.64 5.76 10.99
CA LEU A 262 -10.92 6.94 10.53
C LEU A 262 -9.76 6.50 9.65
N ILE A 263 -9.68 7.04 8.44
CA ILE A 263 -8.61 6.75 7.49
C ILE A 263 -7.69 7.96 7.40
N GLU A 264 -6.39 7.74 7.54
CA GLU A 264 -5.40 8.83 7.58
C GLU A 264 -5.40 9.61 6.27
N MET A 265 -5.27 8.94 5.12
CA MET A 265 -5.31 9.62 3.83
C MET A 265 -6.70 10.18 3.52
N GLY A 266 -6.81 11.51 3.47
CA GLY A 266 -8.06 12.24 3.27
C GLY A 266 -8.82 12.54 4.57
N HIS A 267 -8.39 11.99 5.69
CA HIS A 267 -8.97 12.25 7.02
C HIS A 267 -10.49 11.99 7.10
N GLU A 268 -10.94 10.94 6.42
CA GLU A 268 -12.35 10.60 6.29
C GLU A 268 -12.78 9.66 7.42
N THR A 269 -13.82 10.04 8.17
CA THR A 269 -14.44 9.18 9.18
C THR A 269 -15.67 8.49 8.62
N ARG A 270 -15.69 7.17 8.62
CA ARG A 270 -16.88 6.36 8.32
C ARG A 270 -17.50 5.84 9.62
N VAL A 271 -18.74 6.21 9.88
CA VAL A 271 -19.52 5.72 11.03
C VAL A 271 -20.45 4.59 10.58
N ILE A 272 -20.38 3.45 11.27
CA ILE A 272 -21.08 2.21 10.94
C ILE A 272 -22.04 1.88 12.10
N PRO A 273 -23.36 2.09 11.93
CA PRO A 273 -24.36 1.67 12.90
C PRO A 273 -24.44 0.13 13.00
N LEU A 274 -24.63 -0.37 14.22
CA LEU A 274 -24.71 -1.80 14.55
C LEU A 274 -26.09 -2.24 15.08
N ASP A 275 -27.07 -1.34 15.05
CA ASP A 275 -28.38 -1.50 15.70
C ASP A 275 -29.45 -2.15 14.81
N GLY A 276 -29.05 -2.72 13.68
CA GLY A 276 -29.97 -3.39 12.74
C GLY A 276 -30.92 -2.44 12.00
N ARG A 277 -30.72 -1.12 12.08
CA ARG A 277 -31.55 -0.17 11.33
C ARG A 277 -31.41 -0.41 9.81
N PRO A 278 -32.48 -0.21 9.03
CA PRO A 278 -32.41 -0.42 7.58
C PRO A 278 -31.43 0.55 6.91
N HIS A 279 -31.01 0.17 5.70
CA HIS A 279 -30.33 1.08 4.79
C HIS A 279 -31.22 2.27 4.40
N LEU A 280 -30.58 3.35 3.96
CA LEU A 280 -31.29 4.51 3.41
C LEU A 280 -32.15 4.12 2.19
N PRO A 281 -33.22 4.89 1.89
CA PRO A 281 -33.98 4.73 0.64
C PRO A 281 -33.05 4.69 -0.59
N LYS A 282 -33.37 3.83 -1.56
CA LYS A 282 -32.49 3.50 -2.71
C LYS A 282 -32.12 4.70 -3.58
N ASP A 283 -32.92 5.76 -3.56
CA ASP A 283 -32.72 7.01 -4.29
C ASP A 283 -31.73 7.97 -3.60
N VAL A 284 -31.44 7.76 -2.31
CA VAL A 284 -30.41 8.49 -1.58
C VAL A 284 -29.05 7.85 -1.85
N ARG A 285 -28.21 8.51 -2.64
CA ARG A 285 -26.87 8.02 -3.02
C ARG A 285 -25.75 8.83 -2.36
N LEU A 286 -24.80 8.14 -1.73
CA LEU A 286 -23.68 8.74 -0.99
C LEU A 286 -22.33 8.46 -1.67
N TRP A 287 -21.38 9.38 -1.50
CA TRP A 287 -20.02 9.28 -2.06
C TRP A 287 -19.27 8.01 -1.61
N LYS A 288 -19.52 7.55 -0.39
CA LYS A 288 -18.93 6.33 0.19
C LYS A 288 -19.95 5.23 0.47
N GLY A 289 -21.16 5.38 -0.06
CA GLY A 289 -22.27 4.49 0.26
C GLY A 289 -22.79 4.64 1.69
N ASP A 290 -23.80 3.84 2.03
CA ASP A 290 -24.44 3.74 3.34
C ASP A 290 -24.06 2.39 3.97
N SER A 291 -23.31 2.41 5.08
CA SER A 291 -22.82 1.21 5.75
C SER A 291 -23.73 0.77 6.90
N ARG A 292 -23.92 -0.54 7.07
CA ARG A 292 -24.59 -1.17 8.21
C ARG A 292 -23.77 -2.38 8.66
N GLY A 293 -23.56 -2.50 9.96
CA GLY A 293 -22.75 -3.58 10.53
C GLY A 293 -23.54 -4.50 11.46
N HIS A 294 -23.05 -5.72 11.62
CA HIS A 294 -23.48 -6.67 12.63
C HIS A 294 -22.34 -7.64 12.97
N TRP A 295 -22.45 -8.32 14.10
CA TRP A 295 -21.46 -9.32 14.53
C TRP A 295 -21.89 -10.73 14.15
N GLU A 296 -21.00 -11.48 13.48
CA GLU A 296 -21.11 -12.92 13.24
C GLU A 296 -20.03 -13.63 14.05
N GLY A 297 -20.38 -14.04 15.28
CA GLY A 297 -19.39 -14.51 16.25
C GLY A 297 -18.33 -13.45 16.52
N GLU A 298 -17.06 -13.78 16.25
CA GLU A 298 -15.90 -12.89 16.47
C GLU A 298 -15.60 -11.95 15.28
N THR A 299 -16.51 -11.83 14.31
CA THR A 299 -16.29 -11.07 13.06
C THR A 299 -17.31 -9.96 12.92
N LEU A 300 -16.84 -8.72 12.75
CA LEU A 300 -17.71 -7.63 12.32
C LEU A 300 -17.93 -7.77 10.82
N VAL A 301 -19.19 -7.89 10.40
CA VAL A 301 -19.59 -7.87 9.00
C VAL A 301 -20.24 -6.53 8.72
N VAL A 302 -19.83 -5.88 7.63
CA VAL A 302 -20.35 -4.58 7.22
C VAL A 302 -20.84 -4.68 5.79
N GLU A 303 -22.13 -4.46 5.59
CA GLU A 303 -22.72 -4.27 4.27
C GLU A 303 -22.74 -2.78 3.94
N THR A 304 -22.26 -2.42 2.75
CA THR A 304 -22.38 -1.06 2.22
C THR A 304 -23.09 -1.10 0.87
N THR A 305 -24.10 -0.24 0.73
CA THR A 305 -24.92 -0.06 -0.48
C THR A 305 -25.06 1.44 -0.78
N ASN A 306 -26.03 1.85 -1.60
CA ASN A 306 -26.36 3.26 -1.86
C ASN A 306 -25.18 4.11 -2.39
N PHE A 307 -24.26 3.51 -3.15
CA PHE A 307 -23.16 4.25 -3.77
C PHE A 307 -23.66 5.21 -4.87
N THR A 308 -23.04 6.38 -4.97
CA THR A 308 -23.19 7.25 -6.15
C THR A 308 -22.38 6.72 -7.33
N ASN A 309 -22.82 7.03 -8.55
CA ASN A 309 -22.06 6.77 -9.77
C ASN A 309 -20.83 7.69 -9.94
N LYS A 310 -20.67 8.73 -9.09
CA LYS A 310 -19.57 9.70 -9.13
C LYS A 310 -18.26 9.21 -8.51
N SER A 311 -18.28 8.16 -7.69
CA SER A 311 -17.12 7.59 -6.97
C SER A 311 -16.98 6.09 -7.23
N ALA A 312 -17.17 5.69 -8.49
CA ALA A 312 -17.18 4.29 -8.90
C ALA A 312 -15.85 3.57 -8.62
N PHE A 313 -15.81 2.78 -7.56
CA PHE A 313 -14.68 1.93 -7.20
C PHE A 313 -14.38 0.95 -8.34
N ARG A 314 -13.21 1.08 -8.97
CA ARG A 314 -12.81 0.27 -10.13
C ARG A 314 -13.89 0.20 -11.23
N GLY A 315 -14.62 1.30 -11.40
CA GLY A 315 -15.64 1.45 -12.45
C GLY A 315 -16.95 0.70 -12.19
N THR A 316 -17.25 0.39 -10.93
CA THR A 316 -18.53 -0.15 -10.50
C THR A 316 -19.73 0.73 -10.87
N SER A 317 -20.90 0.12 -10.84
CA SER A 317 -22.20 0.77 -10.95
C SER A 317 -22.65 1.29 -9.58
N GLU A 318 -23.69 2.13 -9.57
CA GLU A 318 -24.35 2.58 -8.33
C GLU A 318 -25.09 1.47 -7.57
N ASN A 319 -25.22 0.28 -8.19
CA ASN A 319 -25.83 -0.90 -7.61
C ASN A 319 -24.80 -1.85 -7.00
N MET A 320 -23.54 -1.43 -6.88
CA MET A 320 -22.53 -2.16 -6.14
C MET A 320 -23.02 -2.43 -4.71
N ARG A 321 -22.90 -3.69 -4.30
CA ARG A 321 -23.00 -4.12 -2.91
C ARG A 321 -21.62 -4.56 -2.46
N LEU A 322 -21.18 -4.02 -1.34
CA LEU A 322 -19.88 -4.31 -0.75
C LEU A 322 -20.09 -4.99 0.60
N ILE A 323 -19.47 -6.15 0.79
CA ILE A 323 -19.47 -6.85 2.07
C ILE A 323 -18.05 -6.85 2.61
N GLU A 324 -17.82 -6.20 3.73
CA GLU A 324 -16.54 -6.18 4.44
C GLU A 324 -16.61 -7.05 5.70
N ARG A 325 -15.49 -7.68 6.05
CA ARG A 325 -15.35 -8.51 7.25
C ARG A 325 -14.08 -8.11 7.99
N PHE A 326 -14.22 -7.85 9.28
CA PHE A 326 -13.11 -7.49 10.17
C PHE A 326 -13.04 -8.51 11.29
N LYS A 327 -11.91 -9.21 11.41
CA LYS A 327 -11.70 -10.22 12.43
C LYS A 327 -10.29 -10.11 13.00
N ARG A 328 -10.17 -10.09 14.32
CA ARG A 328 -8.85 -10.16 14.96
C ARG A 328 -8.36 -11.60 14.92
N MET A 329 -7.13 -11.79 14.45
CA MET A 329 -6.54 -13.13 14.28
C MET A 329 -5.57 -13.48 15.40
N ASP A 330 -4.88 -12.48 15.93
CA ASP A 330 -3.95 -12.55 17.05
C ASP A 330 -3.80 -11.15 17.65
N ALA A 331 -2.95 -10.96 18.66
CA ALA A 331 -2.74 -9.66 19.31
C ALA A 331 -2.31 -8.52 18.37
N ASN A 332 -1.75 -8.82 17.19
CA ASN A 332 -1.12 -7.84 16.29
C ASN A 332 -1.64 -7.88 14.86
N THR A 333 -2.64 -8.69 14.55
CA THR A 333 -3.18 -8.85 13.19
C THR A 333 -4.70 -8.69 13.17
N LEU A 334 -5.19 -7.78 12.33
CA LEU A 334 -6.60 -7.68 11.93
C LEU A 334 -6.74 -8.25 10.52
N LEU A 335 -7.52 -9.31 10.35
CA LEU A 335 -7.91 -9.78 9.04
C LEU A 335 -9.03 -8.88 8.52
N TYR A 336 -8.75 -8.16 7.45
CA TYR A 336 -9.72 -7.43 6.67
C TYR A 336 -10.00 -8.19 5.38
N GLN A 337 -11.25 -8.51 5.13
CA GLN A 337 -11.71 -9.07 3.86
C GLN A 337 -12.79 -8.20 3.29
N PHE A 338 -12.89 -8.13 1.97
CA PHE A 338 -14.06 -7.55 1.33
C PHE A 338 -14.43 -8.31 0.06
N THR A 339 -15.73 -8.38 -0.20
CA THR A 339 -16.31 -8.95 -1.42
C THR A 339 -17.08 -7.85 -2.16
N VAL A 340 -16.80 -7.69 -3.44
CA VAL A 340 -17.51 -6.76 -4.33
C VAL A 340 -18.53 -7.54 -5.15
N GLU A 341 -19.80 -7.18 -5.01
CA GLU A 341 -20.92 -7.70 -5.79
C GLU A 341 -21.47 -6.60 -6.70
N ASP A 342 -21.22 -6.72 -8.00
CA ASP A 342 -21.78 -5.80 -9.00
C ASP A 342 -21.88 -6.50 -10.37
N PRO A 343 -22.97 -7.24 -10.63
CA PRO A 343 -23.14 -7.98 -11.89
C PRO A 343 -23.25 -7.07 -13.11
N ALA A 344 -23.54 -5.78 -12.94
CA ALA A 344 -23.51 -4.80 -14.02
C ALA A 344 -22.06 -4.40 -14.42
N THR A 345 -21.07 -4.80 -13.62
CA THR A 345 -19.65 -4.45 -13.82
C THR A 345 -18.77 -5.66 -14.03
N PHE A 346 -18.86 -6.66 -13.16
CA PHE A 346 -17.96 -7.82 -13.16
C PHE A 346 -18.72 -9.09 -13.53
N ALA A 347 -18.04 -10.02 -14.21
CA ALA A 347 -18.64 -11.30 -14.59
C ALA A 347 -19.07 -12.18 -13.39
N LYS A 348 -18.47 -11.96 -12.22
CA LYS A 348 -18.78 -12.62 -10.95
C LYS A 348 -18.32 -11.75 -9.77
N PRO A 349 -18.82 -11.98 -8.54
CA PRO A 349 -18.24 -11.39 -7.34
C PRO A 349 -16.76 -11.74 -7.20
N TRP A 350 -16.02 -10.92 -6.46
CA TRP A 350 -14.62 -11.17 -6.15
C TRP A 350 -14.27 -10.67 -4.76
N THR A 351 -13.30 -11.34 -4.15
CA THR A 351 -12.94 -11.16 -2.74
C THR A 351 -11.45 -10.88 -2.60
N VAL A 352 -11.14 -9.91 -1.74
CA VAL A 352 -9.79 -9.56 -1.29
C VAL A 352 -9.63 -9.92 0.18
N GLU A 353 -8.43 -10.32 0.55
CA GLU A 353 -8.03 -10.57 1.93
C GLU A 353 -6.70 -9.87 2.25
N ILE A 354 -6.68 -9.10 3.34
CA ILE A 354 -5.52 -8.38 3.82
C ILE A 354 -5.34 -8.69 5.32
N PRO A 355 -4.33 -9.47 5.71
CA PRO A 355 -3.89 -9.54 7.10
C PRO A 355 -3.17 -8.23 7.45
N VAL A 356 -3.88 -7.31 8.08
CA VAL A 356 -3.42 -5.96 8.40
C VAL A 356 -2.67 -5.97 9.72
N PRO A 357 -1.37 -5.63 9.74
CA PRO A 357 -0.62 -5.52 10.99
C PRO A 357 -1.09 -4.32 11.81
N LYS A 358 -1.01 -4.47 13.13
CA LYS A 358 -1.16 -3.36 14.07
C LYS A 358 -0.06 -2.33 13.82
N SER A 359 -0.43 -1.06 13.79
CA SER A 359 0.49 0.06 13.65
C SER A 359 0.76 0.68 15.02
N GLU A 360 2.02 1.01 15.28
CA GLU A 360 2.43 1.77 16.46
C GLU A 360 2.52 3.24 16.07
N GLY A 361 1.61 4.07 16.56
CA GLY A 361 1.59 5.48 16.22
C GLY A 361 0.21 6.11 16.33
N ARG A 362 0.18 7.42 16.19
CA ARG A 362 -1.06 8.21 16.12
C ARG A 362 -1.40 8.43 14.66
N ILE A 363 -2.69 8.53 14.36
CA ILE A 363 -3.11 9.09 13.08
C ILE A 363 -2.78 10.59 13.10
N PHE A 364 -2.15 11.04 12.01
CA PHE A 364 -1.81 12.44 11.78
C PHE A 364 -2.82 13.11 10.87
N GLU A 365 -2.85 14.44 10.93
CA GLU A 365 -3.74 15.22 10.12
C GLU A 365 -3.41 15.20 8.64
N TYR A 366 -4.44 14.96 7.81
CA TYR A 366 -4.37 15.09 6.36
C TYR A 366 -5.27 16.22 5.88
N ALA A 367 -4.74 17.44 5.83
CA ALA A 367 -5.47 18.63 5.42
C ALA A 367 -5.45 18.82 3.90
N CYS A 368 -6.20 17.98 3.16
CA CYS A 368 -6.20 18.01 1.70
C CYS A 368 -6.67 19.36 1.12
N HIS A 369 -7.67 20.00 1.74
CA HIS A 369 -8.24 21.25 1.24
C HIS A 369 -7.34 22.47 1.50
N GLU A 370 -6.62 22.49 2.62
CA GLU A 370 -5.82 23.64 3.03
C GLU A 370 -4.57 23.74 2.15
N GLY A 371 -4.44 24.84 1.41
CA GLY A 371 -3.29 25.05 0.52
C GLY A 371 -3.31 24.19 -0.75
N ASN A 372 -4.48 23.66 -1.18
CA ASN A 372 -4.62 22.98 -2.47
C ASN A 372 -4.59 23.97 -3.65
N TYR A 373 -3.42 24.57 -3.89
CA TYR A 373 -3.17 25.47 -5.02
C TYR A 373 -3.03 24.73 -6.34
N GLY A 374 -2.85 23.40 -6.31
CA GLY A 374 -2.68 22.56 -7.50
C GLY A 374 -3.87 22.66 -8.46
N MET A 375 -5.09 22.65 -7.91
CA MET A 375 -6.34 22.86 -8.65
C MET A 375 -6.32 24.19 -9.42
N PHE A 376 -6.06 25.29 -8.72
CA PHE A 376 -6.00 26.62 -9.31
C PHE A 376 -4.89 26.71 -10.37
N GLY A 377 -3.69 26.21 -10.06
CA GLY A 377 -2.55 26.24 -10.96
C GLY A 377 -2.78 25.44 -12.24
N ALA A 378 -3.39 24.27 -12.14
CA ALA A 378 -3.73 23.43 -13.28
C ALA A 378 -4.72 24.13 -14.23
N LEU A 379 -5.82 24.68 -13.68
CA LEU A 379 -6.83 25.39 -14.47
C LEU A 379 -6.25 26.69 -15.08
N ALA A 380 -5.47 27.46 -14.31
CA ALA A 380 -4.81 28.67 -14.81
C ALA A 380 -3.82 28.35 -15.94
N GLY A 381 -3.07 27.25 -15.81
CA GLY A 381 -2.17 26.75 -16.84
C GLY A 381 -2.91 26.41 -18.14
N ALA A 382 -4.04 25.71 -18.05
CA ALA A 382 -4.87 25.38 -19.22
C ALA A 382 -5.37 26.63 -19.94
N ARG A 383 -5.92 27.61 -19.21
CA ARG A 383 -6.37 28.89 -19.79
C ARG A 383 -5.22 29.68 -20.44
N ALA A 384 -4.00 29.57 -19.91
CA ALA A 384 -2.82 30.16 -20.53
C ALA A 384 -2.44 29.49 -21.86
N GLU A 385 -2.52 28.15 -21.94
CA GLU A 385 -2.28 27.40 -23.18
C GLU A 385 -3.35 27.67 -24.24
N GLU A 386 -4.63 27.75 -23.86
CA GLU A 386 -5.71 28.15 -24.78
C GLU A 386 -5.47 29.54 -25.38
N LYS A 387 -5.05 30.51 -24.54
CA LYS A 387 -4.73 31.86 -25.01
C LYS A 387 -3.56 31.84 -26.01
N LYS A 388 -2.53 31.02 -25.78
CA LYS A 388 -1.41 30.84 -26.72
C LYS A 388 -1.88 30.19 -28.03
N ALA A 389 -2.71 29.15 -27.96
CA ALA A 389 -3.26 28.47 -29.12
C ALA A 389 -4.11 29.40 -29.99
N ALA A 390 -5.00 30.19 -29.37
CA ALA A 390 -5.81 31.19 -30.07
C ALA A 390 -4.95 32.28 -30.76
N ALA A 391 -3.88 32.73 -30.08
CA ALA A 391 -2.95 33.70 -30.65
C ALA A 391 -2.16 33.15 -31.85
N ASN A 392 -1.81 31.87 -31.82
CA ASN A 392 -1.08 31.20 -32.91
C ASN A 392 -2.00 30.86 -34.10
N GLY A 393 -3.24 30.43 -33.85
CA GLY A 393 -4.24 30.18 -34.90
C GLY A 393 -4.54 31.44 -35.72
N ASN A 394 -4.64 32.60 -35.07
CA ASN A 394 -4.83 33.89 -35.74
C ASN A 394 -3.61 34.39 -36.55
N LYS A 395 -2.42 33.82 -36.33
CA LYS A 395 -1.20 34.16 -37.09
C LYS A 395 -1.02 33.30 -38.35
N SER A 396 -1.58 32.10 -38.39
CA SER A 396 -1.54 31.22 -39.57
C SER A 396 -2.65 31.50 -40.59
N SER A 397 -3.64 32.33 -40.24
CA SER A 397 -4.76 32.73 -41.11
C SER A 397 -4.59 34.11 -41.76
N LYS A 398 -3.41 34.74 -41.60
CA LYS A 398 -3.00 35.98 -42.26
C LYS A 398 -1.78 35.69 -43.11
#